data_AF-A0A1J8PHH7-F1
#
_entry.id   AF-A0A1J8PHH7-F1
#
_cell.length_a   1.000
_cell.length_b   1.000
_cell.length_c   1.000
_cell.angle_alpha   90.00
_cell.angle_beta   90.00
_cell.angle_gamma   90.00
#
_symmetry.space_group_name_H-M   'P 1'
#
loop_
_entity.id
_entity.type
_entity.pdbx_description
1 polymer ?
#
loop_
_entity_poly.entity_id
_entity_poly.type
_entity_poly.pdbx_seq_one_letter_code
_entity_poly.pdbx_strand_id
1 'polypeptide(L)'
;MSPAAPTMDTMLPSTGSALFNIPQLAEDGTNWITYKERILTMIGARGLMRYVDGRAMKPVPYAVDPTKNKTMKPDGTPALETEIEELDKKLNEFLMKDSLVKQHVFSTITDRLLLRVQKLDSASKIWEEIHAIHEGKGDLVQIDLCHRLHET
;
A
#
# COMPACT_ATOMS: atom_id res chain seq x y z
N MET A 1 -36.55 -34.81 16.32
CA MET A 1 -35.10 -34.89 16.11
C MET A 1 -34.82 -34.28 14.74
N SER A 2 -34.41 -33.00 14.71
CA SER A 2 -34.10 -32.30 13.45
C SER A 2 -32.68 -32.67 12.99
N PRO A 3 -32.42 -32.81 11.68
CA PRO A 3 -31.07 -33.00 11.18
C PRO A 3 -30.32 -31.66 11.14
N ALA A 4 -29.06 -31.69 11.58
CA ALA A 4 -28.14 -30.57 11.56
C ALA A 4 -27.72 -30.21 10.12
N ALA A 5 -27.67 -28.91 9.81
CA ALA A 5 -27.17 -28.39 8.55
C ALA A 5 -25.63 -28.54 8.48
N PRO A 6 -25.05 -28.83 7.31
CA PRO A 6 -23.61 -28.96 7.16
C PRO A 6 -22.93 -27.59 7.21
N THR A 7 -21.99 -27.45 8.13
CA THR A 7 -21.08 -26.30 8.22
C THR A 7 -20.19 -26.29 6.96
N MET A 8 -20.39 -25.31 6.09
CA MET A 8 -19.46 -25.06 4.98
C MET A 8 -18.23 -24.37 5.56
N ASP A 9 -17.20 -25.16 5.88
CA ASP A 9 -15.85 -24.65 6.06
C ASP A 9 -15.40 -24.00 4.75
N THR A 10 -15.55 -22.67 4.69
CA THR A 10 -14.98 -21.85 3.62
C THR A 10 -13.47 -21.80 3.88
N MET A 11 -12.77 -22.87 3.51
CA MET A 11 -11.34 -22.83 3.33
C MET A 11 -11.06 -21.84 2.21
N LEU A 12 -10.53 -20.66 2.57
CA LEU A 12 -9.93 -19.76 1.59
C LEU A 12 -8.91 -20.58 0.78
N PRO A 13 -8.94 -20.54 -0.57
CA PRO A 13 -7.88 -21.14 -1.35
C PRO A 13 -6.58 -20.47 -0.94
N SER A 14 -5.65 -21.28 -0.39
CA SER A 14 -4.24 -20.91 -0.22
C SER A 14 -3.78 -20.36 -1.56
N THR A 15 -3.68 -19.04 -1.64
CA THR A 15 -3.43 -18.34 -2.90
C THR A 15 -1.96 -18.55 -3.21
N GLY A 16 -1.68 -19.62 -3.95
CA GLY A 16 -0.35 -19.98 -4.41
C GLY A 16 0.35 -18.75 -5.02
N SER A 17 1.62 -18.59 -4.69
CA SER A 17 2.46 -17.41 -4.89
C SER A 17 2.65 -16.92 -6.34
N ALA A 18 1.91 -17.43 -7.32
CA ALA A 18 2.10 -17.15 -8.75
C ALA A 18 1.14 -16.08 -9.32
N LEU A 19 0.03 -15.76 -8.65
CA LEU A 19 -1.03 -14.92 -9.24
C LEU A 19 -0.67 -13.44 -9.42
N PHE A 20 0.40 -12.97 -8.78
CA PHE A 20 0.89 -11.59 -8.92
C PHE A 20 2.42 -11.55 -9.05
N ASN A 21 2.99 -12.36 -9.94
CA ASN A 21 4.38 -12.16 -10.36
C ASN A 21 4.47 -10.85 -11.15
N ILE A 22 4.68 -9.75 -10.44
CA ILE A 22 4.91 -8.44 -11.02
C ILE A 22 6.40 -8.37 -11.37
N PRO A 23 6.75 -8.23 -12.66
CA PRO A 23 8.14 -8.05 -13.04
C PRO A 23 8.72 -6.79 -12.40
N GLN A 24 10.01 -6.86 -12.07
CA GLN A 24 10.71 -5.71 -11.50
C GLN A 24 10.62 -4.50 -12.44
N LEU A 25 10.46 -3.30 -11.87
CA LEU A 25 10.53 -2.05 -12.60
C LEU A 25 11.94 -1.87 -13.17
N ALA A 26 12.04 -1.72 -14.49
CA ALA A 26 13.30 -1.50 -15.19
C ALA A 26 13.89 -0.13 -14.80
N GLU A 27 15.22 -0.03 -14.68
CA GLU A 27 15.89 1.22 -14.29
C GLU A 27 15.65 2.37 -15.26
N ASP A 28 15.49 2.05 -16.55
CA ASP A 28 15.20 3.00 -17.62
C ASP A 28 13.71 3.37 -17.69
N GLY A 29 12.84 2.68 -16.94
CA GLY A 29 11.40 2.89 -16.96
C GLY A 29 10.68 2.36 -18.19
N THR A 30 11.33 1.54 -19.03
CA THR A 30 10.73 1.02 -20.28
C THR A 30 9.44 0.23 -20.05
N ASN A 31 9.31 -0.45 -18.91
CA ASN A 31 8.11 -1.18 -18.54
C ASN A 31 7.16 -0.40 -17.61
N TRP A 32 7.38 0.91 -17.38
CA TRP A 32 6.64 1.72 -16.40
C TRP A 32 5.13 1.60 -16.51
N ILE A 33 4.56 1.78 -17.71
CA ILE A 33 3.11 1.74 -17.93
C ILE A 33 2.52 0.39 -17.49
N THR A 34 3.15 -0.72 -17.90
CA THR A 34 2.69 -2.06 -17.53
C THR A 34 2.92 -2.40 -16.06
N TYR A 35 4.03 -1.92 -15.48
CA TYR A 35 4.34 -2.09 -14.06
C TYR A 35 3.32 -1.36 -13.19
N LYS A 36 3.03 -0.09 -13.52
CA LYS A 36 2.05 0.77 -12.84
C LYS A 36 0.69 0.08 -12.78
N GLU A 37 0.19 -0.38 -13.94
CA GLU A 37 -1.11 -1.05 -14.02
C GLU A 37 -1.16 -2.32 -13.18
N ARG A 38 -0.11 -3.15 -13.21
CA ARG A 38 -0.04 -4.40 -12.45
C ARG A 38 -0.01 -4.17 -10.94
N ILE A 39 0.80 -3.21 -10.47
CA ILE A 39 0.87 -2.87 -9.04
C ILE A 39 -0.48 -2.33 -8.55
N LEU A 40 -1.07 -1.38 -9.28
CA LEU A 40 -2.36 -0.81 -8.91
C LEU A 40 -3.48 -1.85 -8.90
N THR A 41 -3.50 -2.76 -9.89
CA THR A 41 -4.46 -3.88 -9.94
C THR A 41 -4.32 -4.80 -8.73
N MET A 42 -3.09 -5.22 -8.40
CA MET A 42 -2.83 -6.07 -7.24
C MET A 42 -3.22 -5.40 -5.92
N ILE A 43 -2.88 -4.12 -5.74
CA ILE A 43 -3.22 -3.35 -4.54
C ILE A 43 -4.73 -3.15 -4.45
N GLY A 44 -5.38 -2.84 -5.58
CA GLY A 44 -6.83 -2.70 -5.70
C GLY A 44 -7.57 -3.99 -5.34
N ALA A 45 -7.12 -5.13 -5.85
CA ALA A 45 -7.67 -6.45 -5.52
C ALA A 45 -7.58 -6.78 -4.02
N ARG A 46 -6.63 -6.17 -3.30
CA ARG A 46 -6.47 -6.30 -1.83
C ARG A 46 -7.23 -5.25 -1.03
N GLY A 47 -7.94 -4.32 -1.68
CA GLY A 47 -8.65 -3.23 -1.02
C GLY A 47 -7.73 -2.20 -0.37
N LEU A 48 -6.48 -2.09 -0.83
CA LEU A 48 -5.45 -1.23 -0.23
C LEU A 48 -5.24 0.09 -0.97
N MET A 49 -6.05 0.40 -2.00
CA MET A 49 -5.84 1.55 -2.88
C MET A 49 -5.72 2.89 -2.13
N ARG A 50 -6.49 3.06 -1.03
CA ARG A 50 -6.46 4.26 -0.18
C ARG A 50 -5.08 4.60 0.41
N TYR A 51 -4.19 3.62 0.54
CA TYR A 51 -2.83 3.81 1.05
C TYR A 51 -1.85 4.27 -0.04
N VAL A 52 -2.18 4.02 -1.30
CA VAL A 52 -1.40 4.46 -2.47
C VAL A 52 -1.74 5.90 -2.84
N ASP A 53 -3.03 6.22 -2.89
CA ASP A 53 -3.51 7.56 -3.28
C ASP A 53 -3.56 8.57 -2.11
N GLY A 54 -3.10 8.17 -0.92
CA GLY A 54 -3.00 9.04 0.24
C GLY A 54 -4.32 9.35 0.95
N ARG A 55 -5.44 8.73 0.57
CA ARG A 55 -6.74 8.90 1.28
C ARG A 55 -6.78 8.22 2.65
N ALA A 56 -5.89 7.26 2.90
CA ALA A 56 -5.79 6.63 4.22
C ALA A 56 -5.21 7.62 5.24
N MET A 57 -6.01 8.01 6.22
CA MET A 57 -5.56 8.86 7.32
C MET A 57 -4.88 8.02 8.40
N LYS A 58 -3.65 8.41 8.75
CA LYS A 58 -2.94 7.86 9.91
C LYS A 58 -3.63 8.36 11.19
N PRO A 59 -4.09 7.47 12.08
CA PRO A 59 -4.62 7.89 13.38
C PRO A 59 -3.58 8.66 14.17
N VAL A 60 -4.01 9.74 14.84
CA VAL A 60 -3.14 10.57 15.69
C VAL A 60 -3.20 10.00 17.10
N PRO A 61 -2.08 9.57 17.69
CA PRO A 61 -2.03 9.12 19.09
C PRO A 61 -2.49 10.22 20.05
N TYR A 62 -3.17 9.84 21.11
CA TYR A 62 -3.49 10.76 22.20
C TYR A 62 -2.23 11.26 22.90
N ALA A 63 -2.28 12.50 23.39
CA ALA A 63 -1.15 13.11 24.08
C ALA A 63 -1.13 12.67 25.55
N VAL A 64 0.06 12.43 26.09
CA VAL A 64 0.22 12.18 27.53
C VAL A 64 0.42 13.53 28.23
N ASP A 65 -0.44 13.86 29.20
CA ASP A 65 -0.22 15.01 30.09
C ASP A 65 0.89 14.66 31.09
N PRO A 66 2.07 15.31 31.04
CA PRO A 66 3.20 14.97 31.89
C PRO A 66 2.97 15.34 33.36
N THR A 67 2.03 16.24 33.66
CA THR A 67 1.72 16.67 35.04
C THR A 67 0.73 15.74 35.73
N LYS A 68 -0.16 15.11 34.96
CA LYS A 68 -1.21 14.22 35.48
C LYS A 68 -0.92 12.74 35.23
N ASN A 69 0.10 12.43 34.43
CA ASN A 69 0.42 11.10 33.93
C ASN A 69 -0.81 10.38 33.36
N LYS A 70 -1.62 11.11 32.59
CA LYS A 70 -2.85 10.61 31.98
C LYS A 70 -2.88 10.95 30.51
N THR A 71 -3.38 10.01 29.71
CA THR A 71 -3.63 10.19 28.29
C THR A 71 -4.84 11.09 28.08
N MET A 72 -4.68 12.15 27.30
CA MET A 72 -5.69 13.18 27.05
C MET A 72 -6.14 13.13 25.59
N LYS A 73 -7.44 13.27 25.39
CA LYS A 73 -8.04 13.48 24.08
C LYS A 73 -7.75 14.90 23.56
N PRO A 74 -7.97 15.15 22.26
CA PRO A 74 -7.86 16.48 21.68
C PRO A 74 -8.78 17.53 22.32
N ASP A 75 -9.90 17.11 22.92
CA ASP A 75 -10.85 17.99 23.62
C ASP A 75 -10.43 18.33 25.06
N GLY A 76 -9.27 17.82 25.52
CA GLY A 76 -8.73 18.06 26.86
C GLY A 76 -9.31 17.15 27.95
N THR A 77 -10.20 16.21 27.60
CA THR A 77 -10.71 15.21 28.55
C THR A 77 -9.75 14.01 28.67
N PRO A 78 -9.68 13.35 29.84
CA PRO A 78 -8.93 12.11 29.97
C PRO A 78 -9.51 11.03 29.05
N ALA A 79 -8.65 10.37 28.28
CA ALA A 79 -9.04 9.21 27.50
C ALA A 79 -9.31 8.02 28.44
N LEU A 80 -10.36 7.27 28.15
CA LEU A 80 -10.62 5.99 28.80
C LEU A 80 -9.67 4.93 28.23
N GLU A 81 -9.34 3.93 29.04
CA GLU A 81 -8.47 2.82 28.61
C GLU A 81 -8.97 2.15 27.33
N THR A 82 -10.28 1.94 27.23
CA THR A 82 -10.92 1.37 26.03
C THR A 82 -10.73 2.23 24.79
N GLU A 83 -10.72 3.55 24.94
CA GLU A 83 -10.54 4.48 23.81
C GLU A 83 -9.09 4.52 23.36
N ILE A 84 -8.14 4.41 24.30
CA ILE A 84 -6.71 4.27 24.02
C ILE A 84 -6.49 2.97 23.24
N GLU A 85 -7.02 1.85 23.73
CA GLU A 85 -6.88 0.53 23.10
C GLU A 85 -7.50 0.52 21.68
N GLU A 86 -8.67 1.11 21.49
CA GLU A 86 -9.29 1.24 20.16
C GLU A 86 -8.45 2.09 19.20
N LEU A 87 -7.85 3.18 19.69
CA LEU A 87 -7.00 4.05 18.89
C LEU A 87 -5.72 3.32 18.48
N ASP A 88 -5.08 2.60 19.40
CA ASP A 88 -3.89 1.81 19.13
C ASP A 88 -4.17 0.69 18.13
N LYS A 89 -5.34 0.04 18.23
CA LYS A 89 -5.78 -0.95 17.24
C LYS A 89 -5.92 -0.33 15.85
N LYS A 90 -6.54 0.84 15.73
CA LYS A 90 -6.68 1.57 14.45
C LYS A 90 -5.32 1.98 13.89
N LEU A 91 -4.40 2.44 14.76
CA LEU A 91 -3.05 2.82 14.35
C LEU A 91 -2.25 1.61 13.86
N ASN A 92 -2.31 0.49 14.58
CA ASN A 92 -1.65 -0.75 14.17
C ASN A 92 -2.21 -1.27 12.83
N GLU A 93 -3.54 -1.25 12.65
CA GLU A 93 -4.16 -1.62 11.39
C GLU A 93 -3.70 -0.73 10.23
N PHE A 94 -3.62 0.58 10.45
CA PHE A 94 -3.08 1.52 9.48
C PHE A 94 -1.63 1.17 9.10
N LEU A 95 -0.75 1.01 10.10
CA LEU A 95 0.67 0.72 9.88
C LEU A 95 0.88 -0.62 9.18
N MET A 96 0.11 -1.64 9.55
CA MET A 96 0.14 -2.95 8.90
C MET A 96 -0.23 -2.83 7.42
N LYS A 97 -1.33 -2.15 7.09
CA LYS A 97 -1.80 -1.99 5.71
C LYS A 97 -0.88 -1.10 4.86
N ASP A 98 -0.35 -0.02 5.42
CA ASP A 98 0.66 0.82 4.77
C ASP A 98 1.93 0.02 4.47
N SER A 99 2.39 -0.80 5.44
CA SER A 99 3.57 -1.65 5.29
C SER A 99 3.38 -2.75 4.24
N LEU A 100 2.17 -3.32 4.10
CA LEU A 100 1.87 -4.29 3.04
C LEU A 100 2.03 -3.68 1.64
N VAL A 101 1.58 -2.43 1.46
CA VAL A 101 1.79 -1.73 0.18
C VAL A 101 3.27 -1.47 -0.06
N LYS A 102 4.00 -0.99 0.96
CA LYS A 102 5.46 -0.79 0.88
C LYS A 102 6.18 -2.07 0.49
N GLN A 103 5.83 -3.19 1.13
CA GLN A 103 6.43 -4.51 0.85
C GLN A 103 6.25 -4.90 -0.61
N HIS A 104 5.02 -4.78 -1.14
CA HIS A 104 4.73 -5.09 -2.54
C HIS A 104 5.57 -4.26 -3.51
N VAL A 105 5.64 -2.94 -3.27
CA VAL A 105 6.45 -2.04 -4.10
C VAL A 105 7.93 -2.37 -3.97
N PHE A 106 8.46 -2.53 -2.75
CA PHE A 106 9.88 -2.79 -2.50
C PHE A 106 10.35 -4.11 -3.10
N SER A 107 9.51 -5.14 -3.12
CA SER A 107 9.85 -6.42 -3.76
C SER A 107 9.94 -6.39 -5.28
N THR A 108 9.49 -5.30 -5.91
CA THR A 108 9.34 -5.19 -7.36
C THR A 108 10.07 -3.98 -7.95
N ILE A 109 10.91 -3.31 -7.16
CA ILE A 109 11.82 -2.24 -7.62
C ILE A 109 13.28 -2.66 -7.45
N THR A 110 14.20 -1.90 -8.04
CA THR A 110 15.64 -2.11 -7.85
C THR A 110 16.11 -1.56 -6.50
N ASP A 111 17.21 -2.10 -5.96
CA ASP A 111 17.83 -1.62 -4.71
C ASP A 111 18.17 -0.13 -4.78
N ARG A 112 18.61 0.34 -5.95
CA ARG A 112 18.89 1.76 -6.19
C ARG A 112 17.66 2.63 -5.97
N LEU A 113 16.50 2.23 -6.48
CA LEU A 113 15.25 2.95 -6.30
C LEU A 113 14.77 2.82 -4.85
N LEU A 114 14.89 1.64 -4.24
CA LEU A 114 14.59 1.41 -2.83
C LEU A 114 15.38 2.34 -1.91
N LEU A 115 16.69 2.46 -2.10
CA LEU A 115 17.55 3.34 -1.29
C LEU A 115 17.12 4.81 -1.34
N ARG A 116 16.52 5.25 -2.46
CA ARG A 116 15.97 6.60 -2.64
C ARG A 116 14.66 6.79 -1.90
N VAL A 117 13.74 5.83 -1.98
CA VAL A 117 12.37 5.98 -1.47
C VAL A 117 12.15 5.47 -0.04
N GLN A 118 13.04 4.62 0.50
CA GLN A 118 12.87 3.97 1.81
C GLN A 118 12.73 4.94 3.00
N LYS A 119 13.23 6.18 2.86
CA LYS A 119 13.16 7.21 3.90
C LYS A 119 11.80 7.92 3.94
N LEU A 120 10.96 7.69 2.94
CA LEU A 120 9.64 8.28 2.86
C LEU A 120 8.68 7.56 3.82
N ASP A 121 7.86 8.36 4.47
CA ASP A 121 7.15 7.99 5.67
C ASP A 121 5.86 7.19 5.41
N SER A 122 5.25 7.30 4.23
CA SER A 122 4.04 6.55 3.84
C SER A 122 4.20 5.85 2.48
N ALA A 123 3.39 4.82 2.26
CA ALA A 123 3.29 4.15 0.96
C ALA A 123 2.88 5.13 -0.16
N SER A 124 2.02 6.10 0.15
CA SER A 124 1.59 7.11 -0.82
C SER A 124 2.75 7.97 -1.31
N LYS A 125 3.62 8.44 -0.41
CA LYS A 125 4.81 9.23 -0.75
C LYS A 125 5.80 8.42 -1.58
N ILE A 126 6.00 7.16 -1.22
CA ILE A 126 6.83 6.22 -1.98
C ILE A 126 6.29 6.07 -3.40
N TRP A 127 4.99 5.85 -3.53
CA TRP A 127 4.34 5.69 -4.83
C TRP A 127 4.43 6.96 -5.68
N GLU A 128 4.17 8.12 -5.08
CA GLU A 128 4.29 9.44 -5.74
C GLU A 128 5.70 9.70 -6.25
N GLU A 129 6.74 9.40 -5.46
CA GLU A 129 8.13 9.57 -5.88
C GLU A 129 8.50 8.62 -7.03
N ILE A 130 8.09 7.35 -6.96
CA ILE A 130 8.30 6.38 -8.06
C ILE A 130 7.61 6.85 -9.32
N HIS A 131 6.37 7.33 -9.19
CA HIS A 131 5.60 7.90 -10.29
C HIS A 131 6.34 9.08 -10.91
N ALA A 132 6.77 10.05 -10.11
CA ALA A 132 7.49 11.24 -10.60
C ALA A 132 8.80 10.89 -11.36
N ILE A 133 9.50 9.81 -10.99
CA ILE A 133 10.76 9.40 -11.64
C ILE A 133 10.53 8.80 -13.05
N HIS A 134 9.38 8.19 -13.29
CA HIS A 134 9.12 7.38 -14.49
C HIS A 134 8.00 7.93 -15.38
N GLU A 135 7.15 8.82 -14.87
CA GLU A 135 6.13 9.48 -15.67
C GLU A 135 6.78 10.27 -16.83
N GLY A 136 6.21 10.16 -18.03
CA GLY A 136 6.76 10.73 -19.26
C GLY A 136 7.81 9.87 -19.99
N LYS A 137 8.48 8.92 -19.31
CA LYS A 137 9.39 7.97 -19.99
C LYS A 137 8.63 6.85 -20.70
N GLY A 138 7.54 6.39 -20.10
CA GLY A 138 6.69 5.33 -20.67
C GLY A 138 5.94 5.78 -21.94
N ASP A 139 5.53 7.04 -22.00
CA ASP A 139 4.79 7.60 -23.15
C ASP A 139 5.67 7.61 -24.41
N LEU A 140 6.95 7.95 -24.26
CA LEU A 140 7.92 7.93 -25.36
C LEU A 140 8.08 6.51 -25.93
N VAL A 141 8.16 5.51 -25.06
CA VAL A 141 8.30 4.10 -25.44
C VAL A 141 7.05 3.56 -26.13
N GLN A 142 5.86 3.98 -25.69
CA GLN A 142 4.60 3.58 -26.33
C GLN A 142 4.47 4.21 -27.73
N ILE A 143 4.84 5.48 -27.89
CA ILE A 143 4.87 6.16 -29.19
C ILE A 143 5.86 5.45 -30.13
N ASP A 144 7.08 5.15 -29.67
CA ASP A 144 8.09 4.44 -30.46
C ASP A 144 7.62 3.03 -30.85
N LEU A 145 6.98 2.30 -29.94
CA LEU A 145 6.44 0.98 -30.25
C LEU A 145 5.31 1.08 -31.30
N CYS A 146 4.40 2.04 -31.16
CA CYS A 146 3.33 2.28 -32.11
C CYS A 146 3.87 2.70 -33.49
N HIS A 147 4.90 3.54 -33.55
CA HIS A 147 5.55 3.91 -34.82
C HIS A 147 6.14 2.67 -35.51
N ARG A 148 6.90 1.83 -34.79
CA ARG A 148 7.48 0.61 -35.38
C ARG A 148 6.44 -0.41 -35.85
N LEU A 149 5.28 -0.47 -35.19
CA LEU A 149 4.17 -1.37 -35.59
C LEU A 149 3.38 -0.83 -36.79
N HIS A 150 3.43 0.47 -37.07
CA HIS A 150 2.77 1.09 -38.23
C HIS A 150 3.71 1.24 -39.44
N GLU A 151 5.02 1.04 -39.28
CA GLU A 151 6.00 1.02 -40.37
C GLU A 151 6.17 -0.37 -41.05
N THR A 152 5.34 -1.35 -40.69
CA THR A 152 5.23 -2.67 -41.35
C THR A 152 3.92 -2.82 -42.10
#